data_AF-A0A6B0WID1-F1
#
_entry.id   AF-A0A6B0WID1-F1
#
_cell.length_a   1.000
_cell.length_b   1.000
_cell.length_c   1.000
_cell.angle_alpha   90.00
_cell.angle_beta   90.00
_cell.angle_gamma   90.00
#
_symmetry.space_group_name_H-M   'P 1'
#
loop_
_entity.id
_entity.type
_entity.pdbx_description
1 polymer ?
#
loop_
_entity_poly.entity_id
_entity_poly.type
_entity_poly.pdbx_seq_one_letter_code
_entity_poly.pdbx_strand_id
1 'polypeptide(L)'
;MVDPAPAMRLHGVVNASPDSLADFSVATTLESAVARAVELLDQGCVGIDLGGAGSTQFADRVDVEAEWQRLDGKVQALAELCASRGAQLSVDSWQPEIIRRALGCGATMINAADGLQDPAMVRLAAEHDVPVVAPFVWGADPKASRHVIGDPVEVICGWFERSLHSWERAGVERSRLILDPGTGFGPPDWEWADRYRYQKRVYENLDALRAFGLPVYLPLPWKETDQHDELLEICIRAGFDYGRCHRPDRVLEAMSRLGVANAP
;
A
#
# COMPACT_ATOMS: atom_id res chain seq x y z
N MET A 1 -25.11 13.46 -11.75
CA MET A 1 -23.84 13.62 -12.50
C MET A 1 -22.92 12.57 -11.92
N VAL A 2 -22.50 11.59 -12.71
CA VAL A 2 -21.52 10.60 -12.26
C VAL A 2 -20.20 11.36 -12.19
N ASP A 3 -19.63 11.47 -10.99
CA ASP A 3 -18.28 12.01 -10.81
C ASP A 3 -17.36 11.20 -11.75
N PRO A 4 -16.55 11.81 -12.63
CA PRO A 4 -15.62 11.04 -13.43
C PRO A 4 -14.82 10.12 -12.49
N ALA A 5 -14.74 8.83 -12.83
CA ALA A 5 -13.96 7.88 -12.04
C ALA A 5 -12.57 8.49 -11.78
N PRO A 6 -12.07 8.47 -10.53
CA PRO A 6 -10.81 9.09 -10.21
C PRO A 6 -9.72 8.49 -11.09
N ALA A 7 -8.80 9.35 -11.50
CA ALA A 7 -7.53 9.00 -12.11
C ALA A 7 -6.84 7.88 -11.31
N MET A 8 -6.86 6.64 -11.82
CA MET A 8 -6.16 5.52 -11.21
C MET A 8 -4.66 5.75 -11.30
N ARG A 9 -4.01 5.99 -10.16
CA ARG A 9 -2.58 6.29 -10.09
C ARG A 9 -1.80 5.09 -9.59
N LEU A 10 -0.62 4.83 -10.16
CA LEU A 10 0.18 3.66 -9.78
C LEU A 10 1.36 4.06 -8.88
N HIS A 11 1.54 3.31 -7.79
CA HIS A 11 2.69 3.37 -6.91
C HIS A 11 3.51 2.10 -7.10
N GLY A 12 4.75 2.27 -7.57
CA GLY A 12 5.66 1.17 -7.85
C GLY A 12 6.33 0.64 -6.59
N VAL A 13 6.37 -0.68 -6.42
CA VAL A 13 6.97 -1.31 -5.24
C VAL A 13 8.48 -1.48 -5.38
N VAL A 14 9.22 -0.99 -4.38
CA VAL A 14 10.66 -1.26 -4.18
C VAL A 14 10.82 -1.98 -2.84
N ASN A 15 11.18 -3.27 -2.86
CA ASN A 15 11.40 -4.04 -1.64
C ASN A 15 12.89 -4.08 -1.30
N ALA A 16 13.31 -3.43 -0.22
CA ALA A 16 14.68 -3.51 0.28
C ALA A 16 14.93 -4.75 1.17
N SER A 17 13.89 -5.56 1.41
CA SER A 17 13.99 -6.81 2.18
C SER A 17 14.34 -8.00 1.28
N PRO A 18 15.23 -8.91 1.72
CA PRO A 18 15.65 -10.07 0.92
C PRO A 18 14.60 -11.20 0.87
N ASP A 19 13.58 -11.14 1.71
CA ASP A 19 12.59 -12.17 2.00
C ASP A 19 11.22 -11.91 1.33
N SER A 20 11.18 -11.02 0.33
CA SER A 20 9.96 -10.75 -0.43
C SER A 20 9.60 -11.94 -1.32
N LEU A 21 8.29 -12.26 -1.38
CA LEU A 21 7.76 -13.30 -2.29
C LEU A 21 7.84 -12.90 -3.77
N ALA A 22 7.99 -11.61 -4.06
CA ALA A 22 8.24 -11.09 -5.40
C ALA A 22 9.74 -10.84 -5.55
N ASP A 23 10.50 -11.91 -5.73
CA ASP A 23 11.97 -11.92 -5.86
C ASP A 23 12.48 -10.90 -6.89
N PHE A 24 11.80 -10.76 -8.03
CA PHE A 24 12.10 -9.79 -9.08
C PHE A 24 11.92 -8.31 -8.66
N SER A 25 11.28 -8.05 -7.51
CA SER A 25 11.12 -6.69 -6.96
C SER A 25 12.06 -6.39 -5.79
N VAL A 26 12.93 -7.34 -5.43
CA VAL A 26 13.92 -7.20 -4.37
C VAL A 26 15.08 -6.32 -4.86
N ALA A 27 15.39 -5.28 -4.08
CA ALA A 27 16.39 -4.28 -4.35
C ALA A 27 17.14 -3.92 -3.05
N THR A 28 18.07 -4.79 -2.66
CA THR A 28 18.76 -4.71 -1.35
C THR A 28 19.89 -3.68 -1.31
N THR A 29 20.45 -3.30 -2.47
CA THR A 29 21.49 -2.27 -2.56
C THR A 29 20.91 -0.91 -2.94
N LEU A 30 21.65 0.17 -2.70
CA LEU A 30 21.22 1.50 -3.11
C LEU A 30 21.03 1.59 -4.63
N GLU A 31 21.97 1.05 -5.39
CA GLU A 31 21.98 1.09 -6.86
C GLU A 31 20.80 0.31 -7.44
N SER A 32 20.50 -0.87 -6.90
CA SER A 32 19.34 -1.68 -7.33
C SER A 32 18.02 -0.99 -6.99
N ALA A 33 17.90 -0.33 -5.83
CA ALA A 33 16.70 0.40 -5.44
C ALA A 33 16.45 1.61 -6.36
N VAL A 34 17.50 2.38 -6.66
CA VAL A 34 17.42 3.52 -7.59
C VAL A 34 17.09 3.04 -9.01
N ALA A 35 17.77 2.00 -9.51
CA ALA A 35 17.51 1.46 -10.84
C ALA A 35 16.06 0.98 -10.98
N ARG A 36 15.55 0.29 -9.96
CA ARG A 36 14.17 -0.19 -9.93
C ARG A 36 13.16 0.97 -9.87
N ALA A 37 13.42 2.00 -9.08
CA ALA A 37 12.56 3.17 -9.00
C ALA A 37 12.52 3.94 -10.33
N VAL A 38 13.66 4.11 -11.01
CA VAL A 38 13.71 4.72 -12.35
C VAL A 38 12.84 3.93 -13.34
N GLU A 39 13.00 2.60 -13.37
CA GLU A 39 12.21 1.73 -14.24
C GLU A 39 10.69 1.89 -13.98
N LEU A 40 10.27 1.89 -12.72
CA LEU A 40 8.87 2.06 -12.32
C LEU A 40 8.31 3.43 -12.73
N LEU A 41 9.06 4.50 -12.53
CA LEU A 41 8.67 5.86 -12.92
C LEU A 41 8.63 6.01 -14.46
N ASP A 42 9.55 5.38 -15.19
CA ASP A 42 9.55 5.37 -16.66
C ASP A 42 8.37 4.56 -17.23
N GLN A 43 7.86 3.57 -16.48
CA GLN A 43 6.64 2.82 -16.80
C GLN A 43 5.35 3.56 -16.41
N GLY A 44 5.43 4.79 -15.87
CA GLY A 44 4.27 5.63 -15.58
C GLY A 44 3.74 5.56 -14.16
N CYS A 45 4.48 4.96 -13.21
CA CYS A 45 4.16 5.14 -11.80
C CYS A 45 4.33 6.61 -11.39
N VAL A 46 3.40 7.12 -10.59
CA VAL A 46 3.44 8.49 -10.03
C VAL A 46 3.99 8.53 -8.61
N GLY A 47 4.36 7.37 -8.07
CA GLY A 47 4.98 7.25 -6.77
C GLY A 47 5.74 5.94 -6.63
N ILE A 48 6.59 5.89 -5.62
CA ILE A 48 7.34 4.71 -5.20
C ILE A 48 6.93 4.38 -3.77
N ASP A 49 6.68 3.10 -3.49
CA ASP A 49 6.44 2.57 -2.16
C ASP A 49 7.62 1.68 -1.75
N LEU A 50 8.43 2.18 -0.81
CA LEU A 50 9.67 1.57 -0.35
C LEU A 50 9.43 0.83 0.97
N GLY A 51 9.67 -0.48 1.00
CA GLY A 51 9.54 -1.31 2.20
C GLY A 51 10.86 -1.98 2.61
N GLY A 52 11.21 -1.91 3.91
CA GLY A 52 12.43 -2.52 4.46
C GLY A 52 12.21 -3.90 5.10
N ALA A 53 10.96 -4.26 5.36
CA ALA A 53 10.56 -5.49 6.03
C ALA A 53 9.38 -6.16 5.33
N GLY A 54 9.48 -7.46 5.07
CA GLY A 54 8.38 -8.22 4.48
C GLY A 54 7.22 -8.38 5.46
N SER A 55 6.00 -8.08 5.02
CA SER A 55 4.78 -8.18 5.83
C SER A 55 4.20 -9.60 5.92
N THR A 56 4.73 -10.55 5.14
CA THR A 56 4.25 -11.94 5.14
C THR A 56 4.82 -12.75 6.29
N GLN A 57 4.20 -13.90 6.57
CA GLN A 57 4.69 -14.89 7.54
C GLN A 57 6.07 -15.47 7.20
N PHE A 58 6.47 -15.44 5.93
CA PHE A 58 7.72 -16.06 5.45
C PHE A 58 8.92 -15.12 5.63
N ALA A 59 8.64 -13.85 5.89
CA ALA A 59 9.63 -12.84 6.17
C ALA A 59 9.99 -12.83 7.66
N ASP A 60 11.24 -12.54 7.98
CA ASP A 60 11.67 -12.45 9.38
C ASP A 60 11.11 -11.17 10.01
N ARG A 61 10.80 -11.21 11.31
CA ARG A 61 10.59 -9.98 12.07
C ARG A 61 11.95 -9.37 12.37
N VAL A 62 12.16 -8.18 11.86
CA VAL A 62 13.37 -7.38 12.09
C VAL A 62 13.09 -6.29 13.12
N ASP A 63 14.13 -5.91 13.87
CA ASP A 63 14.07 -4.74 14.73
C ASP A 63 14.23 -3.44 13.91
N VAL A 64 14.07 -2.30 14.60
CA VAL A 64 14.19 -0.96 13.99
C VAL A 64 15.53 -0.77 13.29
N GLU A 65 16.65 -1.19 13.89
CA GLU A 65 17.96 -0.90 13.30
C GLU A 65 18.25 -1.79 12.10
N ALA A 66 17.84 -3.06 12.13
CA ALA A 66 17.95 -3.96 10.99
C ALA A 66 17.07 -3.51 9.81
N GLU A 67 15.84 -3.03 10.06
CA GLU A 67 15.01 -2.43 9.01
C GLU A 67 15.62 -1.11 8.50
N TRP A 68 16.08 -0.24 9.40
CA TRP A 68 16.68 1.02 9.01
C TRP A 68 17.96 0.82 8.19
N GLN A 69 18.85 -0.12 8.54
CA GLN A 69 20.03 -0.45 7.72
C GLN A 69 19.68 -0.83 6.28
N ARG A 70 18.49 -1.41 6.06
CA ARG A 70 18.00 -1.72 4.70
C ARG A 70 17.48 -0.49 3.98
N LEU A 71 17.01 0.53 4.69
CA LEU A 71 16.39 1.73 4.14
C LEU A 71 17.33 2.94 4.07
N ASP A 72 18.37 2.96 4.91
CA ASP A 72 19.30 4.06 5.04
C ASP A 72 20.02 4.32 3.71
N GLY A 73 20.21 5.59 3.39
CA GLY A 73 20.64 6.07 2.08
C GLY A 73 19.61 5.89 0.95
N LYS A 74 18.84 4.80 0.93
CA LYS A 74 17.79 4.56 -0.10
C LYS A 74 16.68 5.57 -0.01
N VAL A 75 16.20 5.88 1.21
CA VAL A 75 15.13 6.87 1.39
C VAL A 75 15.53 8.22 0.80
N GLN A 76 16.73 8.73 1.13
CA GLN A 76 17.18 10.02 0.63
C GLN A 76 17.34 10.02 -0.90
N ALA A 77 18.01 9.01 -1.46
CA ALA A 77 18.21 8.93 -2.91
C ALA A 77 16.89 8.81 -3.68
N LEU A 78 15.94 8.02 -3.16
CA LEU A 78 14.63 7.87 -3.78
C LEU A 78 13.75 9.11 -3.59
N ALA A 79 13.89 9.85 -2.49
CA ALA A 79 13.18 11.11 -2.28
C ALA A 79 13.64 12.17 -3.29
N GLU A 80 14.95 12.31 -3.48
CA GLU A 80 15.54 13.21 -4.48
C GLU A 80 15.10 12.83 -5.91
N LEU A 81 15.14 11.54 -6.24
CA LEU A 81 14.67 11.02 -7.53
C LEU A 81 13.17 11.33 -7.75
N CYS A 82 12.32 10.99 -6.78
CA CYS A 82 10.87 11.20 -6.88
C CYS A 82 10.56 12.69 -7.04
N ALA A 83 11.18 13.55 -6.23
CA ALA A 83 11.02 15.00 -6.35
C ALA A 83 11.41 15.53 -7.73
N SER A 84 12.52 15.05 -8.32
CA SER A 84 12.94 15.46 -9.67
C SER A 84 11.98 15.04 -10.79
N ARG A 85 11.10 14.07 -10.51
CA ARG A 85 10.12 13.50 -11.45
C ARG A 85 8.68 13.91 -11.13
N GLY A 86 8.46 14.74 -10.11
CA GLY A 86 7.11 15.10 -9.65
C GLY A 86 6.32 13.93 -9.03
N ALA A 87 7.03 12.91 -8.56
CA ALA A 87 6.47 11.70 -7.96
C ALA A 87 6.54 11.74 -6.43
N GLN A 88 5.77 10.87 -5.76
CA GLN A 88 5.78 10.73 -4.31
C GLN A 88 6.66 9.57 -3.85
N LEU A 89 7.37 9.74 -2.73
CA LEU A 89 7.99 8.62 -2.01
C LEU A 89 7.14 8.25 -0.80
N SER A 90 6.52 7.07 -0.85
CA SER A 90 5.89 6.39 0.26
C SER A 90 6.86 5.43 0.93
N VAL A 91 6.81 5.33 2.25
CA VAL A 91 7.58 4.33 3.02
C VAL A 91 6.59 3.44 3.76
N ASP A 92 6.72 2.14 3.52
CA ASP A 92 5.89 1.05 4.05
C ASP A 92 6.58 0.45 5.27
N SER A 93 6.04 0.75 6.46
CA SER A 93 6.50 0.18 7.72
C SER A 93 5.41 0.19 8.79
N TRP A 94 5.44 -0.82 9.65
CA TRP A 94 4.63 -0.88 10.87
C TRP A 94 5.36 -0.29 12.09
N GLN A 95 6.62 0.16 11.93
CA GLN A 95 7.43 0.70 13.01
C GLN A 95 7.44 2.24 12.97
N PRO A 96 6.87 2.94 13.97
CA PRO A 96 6.81 4.41 13.97
C PRO A 96 8.19 5.08 13.84
N GLU A 97 9.23 4.49 14.44
CA GLU A 97 10.59 5.01 14.37
C GLU A 97 11.17 4.97 12.95
N ILE A 98 10.81 3.97 12.13
CA ILE A 98 11.21 3.89 10.72
C ILE A 98 10.55 5.01 9.93
N ILE A 99 9.24 5.20 10.10
CA ILE A 99 8.49 6.28 9.45
C ILE A 99 9.05 7.64 9.83
N ARG A 100 9.33 7.87 11.13
CA ARG A 100 9.93 9.12 11.62
C ARG A 100 11.27 9.42 10.94
N ARG A 101 12.17 8.44 10.87
CA ARG A 101 13.47 8.60 10.18
C ARG A 101 13.27 8.86 8.69
N ALA A 102 12.36 8.14 8.04
CA ALA A 102 12.13 8.27 6.62
C ALA A 102 11.56 9.64 6.23
N LEU A 103 10.63 10.18 7.02
CA LEU A 103 10.13 11.56 6.87
C LEU A 103 11.26 12.58 7.03
N GLY A 104 12.15 12.38 8.01
CA GLY A 104 13.36 13.20 8.19
C GLY A 104 14.34 13.15 7.01
N CYS A 105 14.29 12.09 6.20
CA CYS A 105 15.09 11.89 4.99
C CYS A 105 14.36 12.28 3.70
N GLY A 106 13.16 12.86 3.77
CA GLY A 106 12.44 13.40 2.61
C GLY A 106 11.33 12.50 2.04
N ALA A 107 10.92 11.45 2.73
CA ALA A 107 9.69 10.73 2.36
C ALA A 107 8.48 11.68 2.39
N THR A 108 7.58 11.55 1.42
CA THR A 108 6.44 12.47 1.21
C THR A 108 5.08 11.81 1.39
N MET A 109 5.04 10.55 1.81
CA MET A 109 3.83 9.79 2.10
C MET A 109 4.15 8.73 3.15
N ILE A 110 3.21 8.49 4.07
CA ILE A 110 3.29 7.42 5.07
C ILE A 110 2.43 6.25 4.59
N ASN A 111 2.98 5.04 4.51
CA ASN A 111 2.20 3.82 4.42
C ASN A 111 2.28 3.09 5.77
N ALA A 112 1.28 3.36 6.61
CA ALA A 112 1.25 2.94 8.01
C ALA A 112 0.81 1.48 8.11
N ALA A 113 1.72 0.54 7.85
CA ALA A 113 1.39 -0.89 7.78
C ALA A 113 0.85 -1.46 9.10
N ASP A 114 0.98 -0.75 10.23
CA ASP A 114 0.33 -1.08 11.51
C ASP A 114 -1.18 -0.75 11.52
N GLY A 115 -1.70 -0.11 10.47
CA GLY A 115 -3.08 0.36 10.39
C GLY A 115 -3.37 1.57 11.28
N LEU A 116 -2.36 2.40 11.56
CA LEU A 116 -2.48 3.54 12.49
C LEU A 116 -3.03 3.13 13.87
N GLN A 117 -2.54 2.00 14.38
CA GLN A 117 -2.93 1.45 15.69
C GLN A 117 -1.96 1.88 16.80
N ASP A 118 -0.68 2.11 16.48
CA ASP A 118 0.29 2.62 17.44
C ASP A 118 0.07 4.13 17.67
N PRO A 119 -0.13 4.59 18.93
CA PRO A 119 -0.26 6.02 19.23
C PRO A 119 0.90 6.88 18.73
N ALA A 120 2.12 6.34 18.60
CA ALA A 120 3.26 7.03 18.01
C ALA A 120 3.11 7.19 16.48
N MET A 121 2.57 6.19 15.78
CA MET A 121 2.27 6.31 14.35
C MET A 121 1.16 7.34 14.11
N VAL A 122 0.12 7.35 14.95
CA VAL A 122 -0.96 8.34 14.89
C VAL A 122 -0.42 9.76 15.11
N ARG A 123 0.51 9.95 16.06
CA ARG A 123 1.16 11.26 16.26
C ARG A 123 1.94 11.70 15.02
N LEU A 124 2.71 10.82 14.40
CA LEU A 124 3.42 11.13 13.16
C LEU A 124 2.44 11.54 12.04
N ALA A 125 1.34 10.82 11.88
CA ALA A 125 0.29 11.16 10.91
C ALA A 125 -0.38 12.52 11.17
N ALA A 126 -0.50 12.93 12.45
CA ALA A 126 -1.06 14.23 12.82
C ALA A 126 -0.07 15.39 12.66
N GLU A 127 1.20 15.17 13.01
CA GLU A 127 2.25 16.20 13.04
C GLU A 127 2.82 16.53 11.65
N HIS A 128 2.74 15.60 10.70
CA HIS A 128 3.29 15.77 9.35
C HIS A 128 2.22 16.06 8.30
N ASP A 129 2.49 17.05 7.44
CA ASP A 129 1.61 17.43 6.32
C ASP A 129 1.87 16.58 5.07
N VAL A 130 1.63 15.27 5.21
CA VAL A 130 1.80 14.29 4.13
C VAL A 130 0.59 13.36 4.06
N PRO A 131 0.26 12.79 2.89
CA PRO A 131 -0.75 11.75 2.79
C PRO A 131 -0.38 10.50 3.60
N VAL A 132 -1.39 9.83 4.13
CA VAL A 132 -1.25 8.66 5.01
C VAL A 132 -2.15 7.54 4.51
N VAL A 133 -1.54 6.47 4.00
CA VAL A 133 -2.23 5.21 3.70
C VAL A 133 -2.45 4.48 5.02
N ALA A 134 -3.72 4.21 5.32
CA ALA A 134 -4.18 3.53 6.51
C ALA A 134 -4.84 2.19 6.10
N PRO A 135 -4.09 1.08 6.12
CA PRO A 135 -4.64 -0.22 5.81
C PRO A 135 -5.46 -0.80 6.96
N PHE A 136 -6.49 -1.57 6.61
CA PHE A 136 -7.16 -2.46 7.54
C PHE A 136 -6.20 -3.57 7.98
N VAL A 137 -5.97 -3.67 9.29
CA VAL A 137 -5.13 -4.71 9.90
C VAL A 137 -5.94 -5.41 10.97
N TRP A 138 -6.27 -6.69 10.75
CA TRP A 138 -7.03 -7.49 11.70
C TRP A 138 -6.11 -8.23 12.68
N GLY A 139 -5.41 -7.45 13.51
CA GLY A 139 -4.35 -7.93 14.40
C GLY A 139 -3.52 -6.75 14.92
N ALA A 140 -2.45 -7.04 15.67
CA ALA A 140 -1.57 -5.98 16.15
C ALA A 140 -0.73 -5.35 15.03
N ASP A 141 -0.43 -6.13 13.98
CA ASP A 141 0.36 -5.75 12.82
C ASP A 141 0.13 -6.77 11.68
N PRO A 142 0.66 -6.56 10.45
CA PRO A 142 0.44 -7.46 9.33
C PRO A 142 0.84 -8.92 9.59
N LYS A 143 1.91 -9.18 10.36
CA LYS A 143 2.37 -10.55 10.67
C LYS A 143 1.50 -11.22 11.73
N ALA A 144 0.77 -10.44 12.54
CA ALA A 144 -0.18 -10.92 13.54
C ALA A 144 -1.64 -10.90 13.05
N SER A 145 -1.86 -10.78 11.74
CA SER A 145 -3.19 -10.77 11.12
C SER A 145 -3.93 -12.08 11.37
N ARG A 146 -5.23 -11.96 11.64
CA ARG A 146 -6.14 -13.07 11.93
C ARG A 146 -7.16 -13.25 10.82
N HIS A 147 -7.78 -14.43 10.77
CA HIS A 147 -8.94 -14.66 9.91
C HIS A 147 -10.08 -13.70 10.26
N VAL A 148 -10.66 -13.08 9.24
CA VAL A 148 -11.89 -12.30 9.36
C VAL A 148 -13.08 -13.27 9.35
N ILE A 149 -13.94 -13.17 10.36
CA ILE A 149 -15.13 -14.02 10.50
C ILE A 149 -16.36 -13.20 10.09
N GLY A 150 -17.16 -13.71 9.18
CA GLY A 150 -18.34 -13.02 8.63
C GLY A 150 -18.08 -12.40 7.26
N ASP A 151 -18.89 -11.43 6.86
CA ASP A 151 -18.68 -10.70 5.61
C ASP A 151 -17.48 -9.74 5.77
N PRO A 152 -16.41 -9.91 4.98
CA PRO A 152 -15.23 -9.07 5.10
C PRO A 152 -15.51 -7.59 4.85
N VAL A 153 -16.47 -7.26 3.99
CA VAL A 153 -16.81 -5.86 3.68
C VAL A 153 -17.40 -5.17 4.90
N GLU A 154 -18.33 -5.84 5.60
CA GLU A 154 -18.96 -5.31 6.83
C GLU A 154 -17.92 -5.12 7.94
N VAL A 155 -17.01 -6.09 8.10
CA VAL A 155 -15.95 -6.03 9.12
C VAL A 155 -14.98 -4.89 8.85
N ILE A 156 -14.51 -4.74 7.61
CA ILE A 156 -13.58 -3.68 7.20
C ILE A 156 -14.25 -2.30 7.38
N CYS A 157 -15.49 -2.13 6.90
CA CYS A 157 -16.19 -0.84 7.02
C CYS A 157 -16.45 -0.48 8.48
N GLY A 158 -16.91 -1.43 9.30
CA GLY A 158 -17.10 -1.20 10.73
C GLY A 158 -15.80 -0.87 11.46
N TRP A 159 -14.66 -1.44 11.03
CA TRP A 159 -13.35 -1.06 11.56
C TRP A 159 -12.99 0.38 11.18
N PHE A 160 -13.09 0.76 9.91
CA PHE A 160 -12.81 2.12 9.46
C PHE A 160 -13.70 3.17 10.10
N GLU A 161 -15.00 2.89 10.29
CA GLU A 161 -15.91 3.81 10.98
C GLU A 161 -15.41 4.19 12.38
N ARG A 162 -14.94 3.20 13.16
CA ARG A 162 -14.36 3.43 14.49
C ARG A 162 -12.99 4.09 14.42
N SER A 163 -12.13 3.62 13.52
CA SER A 163 -10.76 4.09 13.41
C SER A 163 -10.68 5.54 12.96
N LEU A 164 -11.47 5.95 11.95
CA LEU A 164 -11.55 7.32 11.48
C LEU A 164 -11.93 8.29 12.60
N HIS A 165 -12.95 7.95 13.39
CA HIS A 165 -13.35 8.77 14.54
C HIS A 165 -12.21 8.92 15.56
N SER A 166 -11.44 7.86 15.79
CA SER A 166 -10.29 7.89 16.70
C SER A 166 -9.15 8.75 16.18
N TRP A 167 -8.79 8.61 14.90
CA TRP A 167 -7.69 9.35 14.28
C TRP A 167 -7.98 10.85 14.18
N GLU A 168 -9.21 11.22 13.80
CA GLU A 168 -9.63 12.63 13.74
C GLU A 168 -9.58 13.29 15.12
N ARG A 169 -10.01 12.58 16.18
CA ARG A 169 -9.89 13.06 17.56
C ARG A 169 -8.45 13.21 18.04
N ALA A 170 -7.54 12.42 17.48
CA ALA A 170 -6.11 12.52 17.74
C ALA A 170 -5.43 13.62 16.90
N GLY A 171 -6.16 14.31 16.02
CA GLY A 171 -5.66 15.42 15.21
C GLY A 171 -5.17 15.02 13.82
N VAL A 172 -5.37 13.79 13.37
CA VAL A 172 -5.05 13.39 11.99
C VAL A 172 -6.08 14.04 11.06
N GLU A 173 -5.61 14.82 10.09
CA GLU A 173 -6.49 15.50 9.16
C GLU A 173 -7.13 14.50 8.18
N ARG A 174 -8.47 14.50 8.12
CA ARG A 174 -9.24 13.59 7.26
C ARG A 174 -8.81 13.64 5.79
N SER A 175 -8.50 14.84 5.28
CA SER A 175 -8.11 15.06 3.87
C SER A 175 -6.80 14.34 3.49
N ARG A 176 -5.95 13.99 4.48
CA ARG A 176 -4.68 13.30 4.26
C ARG A 176 -4.82 11.78 4.26
N LEU A 177 -5.92 11.25 4.78
CA LEU A 177 -6.14 9.82 4.92
C LEU A 177 -6.51 9.17 3.59
N ILE A 178 -5.91 8.01 3.35
CA ILE A 178 -6.19 7.14 2.21
C ILE A 178 -6.49 5.75 2.78
N LEU A 179 -7.60 5.14 2.39
CA LEU A 179 -8.05 3.86 2.96
C LEU A 179 -7.51 2.69 2.12
N ASP A 180 -6.92 1.70 2.77
CA ASP A 180 -6.55 0.42 2.15
C ASP A 180 -7.32 -0.73 2.81
N PRO A 181 -8.09 -1.56 2.08
CA PRO A 181 -8.84 -2.66 2.67
C PRO A 181 -7.99 -3.81 3.24
N GLY A 182 -6.66 -3.73 3.16
CA GLY A 182 -5.73 -4.66 3.78
C GLY A 182 -5.65 -6.02 3.08
N THR A 183 -6.06 -6.14 1.82
CA THR A 183 -6.12 -7.41 1.08
C THR A 183 -4.75 -8.01 0.76
N GLY A 184 -3.69 -7.21 0.92
CA GLY A 184 -2.30 -7.67 0.86
C GLY A 184 -1.90 -8.50 2.10
N PHE A 185 -2.54 -8.25 3.24
CA PHE A 185 -2.28 -8.91 4.51
C PHE A 185 -3.17 -10.14 4.69
N GLY A 186 -2.82 -10.95 5.69
CA GLY A 186 -3.61 -12.12 6.03
C GLY A 186 -2.89 -13.07 6.97
N PRO A 187 -3.64 -14.00 7.59
CA PRO A 187 -3.07 -14.98 8.49
C PRO A 187 -2.09 -15.92 7.77
N PRO A 188 -1.11 -16.46 8.51
CA PRO A 188 -0.11 -17.38 7.95
C PRO A 188 -0.72 -18.63 7.30
N ASP A 189 -1.73 -19.22 7.91
CA ASP A 189 -2.37 -20.46 7.47
C ASP A 189 -3.48 -20.23 6.43
N TRP A 190 -3.47 -19.11 5.69
CA TRP A 190 -4.55 -18.80 4.78
C TRP A 190 -4.48 -19.60 3.48
N GLU A 191 -5.36 -20.59 3.36
CA GLU A 191 -5.58 -21.32 2.12
C GLU A 191 -5.96 -20.40 0.97
N TRP A 192 -5.32 -20.60 -0.18
CA TRP A 192 -5.48 -19.72 -1.34
C TRP A 192 -6.94 -19.61 -1.81
N ALA A 193 -7.70 -20.72 -1.79
CA ALA A 193 -9.10 -20.71 -2.20
C ALA A 193 -9.95 -19.75 -1.35
N ASP A 194 -9.67 -19.66 -0.06
CA ASP A 194 -10.38 -18.77 0.86
C ASP A 194 -9.87 -17.33 0.75
N ARG A 195 -8.55 -17.15 0.59
CA ARG A 195 -7.97 -15.83 0.30
C ARG A 195 -8.51 -15.23 -0.98
N TYR A 196 -8.62 -16.01 -2.05
CA TYR A 196 -9.19 -15.58 -3.32
C TYR A 196 -10.66 -15.14 -3.16
N ARG A 197 -11.49 -15.94 -2.45
CA ARG A 197 -12.89 -15.55 -2.18
C ARG A 197 -12.99 -14.27 -1.36
N TYR A 198 -12.15 -14.11 -0.34
CA TYR A 198 -12.07 -12.90 0.46
C TYR A 198 -11.69 -11.69 -0.39
N GLN A 199 -10.60 -11.79 -1.15
CA GLN A 199 -10.11 -10.70 -2.01
C GLN A 199 -11.16 -10.32 -3.05
N LYS A 200 -11.76 -11.30 -3.72
CA LYS A 200 -12.82 -11.09 -4.71
C LYS A 200 -14.02 -10.37 -4.09
N ARG A 201 -14.52 -10.82 -2.93
CA ARG A 201 -15.63 -10.17 -2.21
C ARG A 201 -15.32 -8.71 -1.89
N VAL A 202 -14.11 -8.41 -1.43
CA VAL A 202 -13.69 -7.04 -1.12
C VAL A 202 -13.57 -6.19 -2.38
N TYR A 203 -12.89 -6.68 -3.43
CA TYR A 203 -12.69 -5.93 -4.67
C TYR A 203 -13.99 -5.65 -5.44
N GLU A 204 -14.96 -6.57 -5.40
CA GLU A 204 -16.28 -6.35 -5.98
C GLU A 204 -17.14 -5.31 -5.24
N ASN A 205 -16.72 -4.89 -4.04
CA ASN A 205 -17.52 -4.05 -3.13
C ASN A 205 -16.74 -2.82 -2.62
N LEU A 206 -15.78 -2.31 -3.40
CA LEU A 206 -15.00 -1.12 -3.03
C LEU A 206 -15.83 0.15 -2.84
N ASP A 207 -17.03 0.22 -3.43
CA ASP A 207 -17.97 1.31 -3.22
C ASP A 207 -18.32 1.51 -1.73
N ALA A 208 -18.31 0.44 -0.93
CA ALA A 208 -18.52 0.52 0.51
C ALA A 208 -17.39 1.32 1.21
N LEU A 209 -16.15 1.20 0.75
CA LEU A 209 -15.04 2.03 1.23
C LEU A 209 -15.13 3.46 0.67
N ARG A 210 -15.52 3.62 -0.60
CA ARG A 210 -15.70 4.94 -1.20
C ARG A 210 -16.79 5.76 -0.52
N ALA A 211 -17.77 5.12 0.13
CA ALA A 211 -18.79 5.80 0.92
C ALA A 211 -18.23 6.62 2.09
N PHE A 212 -16.98 6.38 2.53
CA PHE A 212 -16.29 7.25 3.48
C PHE A 212 -15.83 8.58 2.86
N GLY A 213 -15.91 8.76 1.54
CA GLY A 213 -15.46 9.98 0.86
C GLY A 213 -13.95 10.20 0.92
N LEU A 214 -13.19 9.11 1.03
CA LEU A 214 -11.73 9.11 1.06
C LEU A 214 -11.16 8.31 -0.12
N PRO A 215 -9.94 8.64 -0.60
CA PRO A 215 -9.30 7.87 -1.65
C PRO A 215 -9.04 6.42 -1.22
N VAL A 216 -9.07 5.49 -2.19
CA VAL A 216 -8.80 4.07 -1.97
C VAL A 216 -7.43 3.68 -2.53
N TYR A 217 -6.59 3.07 -1.70
CA TYR A 217 -5.30 2.49 -2.06
C TYR A 217 -5.38 0.96 -2.07
N LEU A 218 -4.93 0.30 -3.13
CA LEU A 218 -5.02 -1.15 -3.27
C LEU A 218 -3.68 -1.80 -3.59
N PRO A 219 -3.26 -2.85 -2.85
CA PRO A 219 -2.24 -3.76 -3.33
C PRO A 219 -2.78 -4.58 -4.50
N LEU A 220 -2.27 -4.33 -5.70
CA LEU A 220 -2.75 -4.97 -6.92
C LEU A 220 -2.23 -6.41 -7.05
N PRO A 221 -3.08 -7.37 -7.47
CA PRO A 221 -2.66 -8.73 -7.78
C PRO A 221 -1.56 -8.72 -8.86
N TRP A 222 -0.52 -9.54 -8.67
CA TRP A 222 0.65 -9.55 -9.56
C TRP A 222 1.12 -10.94 -9.99
N LYS A 223 0.68 -12.01 -9.31
CA LYS A 223 1.07 -13.37 -9.70
C LYS A 223 0.38 -13.75 -11.00
N GLU A 224 1.06 -14.52 -11.84
CA GLU A 224 0.57 -14.90 -13.16
C GLU A 224 -0.27 -16.19 -13.07
N THR A 225 -1.52 -16.07 -12.64
CA THR A 225 -2.52 -17.14 -12.66
C THR A 225 -3.89 -16.60 -13.03
N ASP A 226 -4.76 -17.42 -13.61
CA ASP A 226 -6.11 -17.02 -14.04
C ASP A 226 -6.91 -16.28 -12.94
N GLN A 227 -6.80 -16.75 -11.70
CA GLN A 227 -7.48 -16.12 -10.56
C GLN A 227 -6.88 -14.77 -10.16
N HIS A 228 -5.56 -14.56 -10.29
CA HIS A 228 -4.96 -13.26 -10.00
C HIS A 228 -5.27 -12.27 -11.13
N ASP A 229 -5.29 -12.73 -12.38
CA ASP A 229 -5.71 -11.93 -13.53
C ASP A 229 -7.17 -11.50 -13.38
N GLU A 230 -8.07 -12.41 -12.98
CA GLU A 230 -9.46 -12.08 -12.67
C GLU A 230 -9.56 -11.04 -11.55
N LEU A 231 -8.84 -11.22 -10.44
CA LEU A 231 -8.84 -10.24 -9.34
C LEU A 231 -8.35 -8.86 -9.80
N LEU A 232 -7.32 -8.80 -10.65
CA LEU A 232 -6.80 -7.55 -11.19
C LEU A 232 -7.86 -6.85 -12.07
N GLU A 233 -8.54 -7.60 -12.93
CA GLU A 233 -9.64 -7.04 -13.75
C GLU A 233 -10.78 -6.51 -12.88
N ILE A 234 -11.14 -7.21 -11.79
CA ILE A 234 -12.14 -6.74 -10.84
C ILE A 234 -11.69 -5.43 -10.19
N CYS A 235 -10.45 -5.32 -9.72
CA CYS A 235 -9.90 -4.08 -9.16
C CYS A 235 -10.00 -2.91 -10.16
N ILE A 236 -9.62 -3.13 -11.43
CA ILE A 236 -9.64 -2.10 -12.47
C ILE A 236 -11.09 -1.66 -12.78
N ARG A 237 -12.04 -2.61 -12.85
CA ARG A 237 -13.46 -2.30 -13.13
C ARG A 237 -14.13 -1.59 -11.96
N ALA A 238 -13.84 -1.99 -10.72
CA ALA A 238 -14.32 -1.33 -9.53
C ALA A 238 -13.69 0.07 -9.36
N GLY A 239 -12.48 0.25 -9.90
CA GLY A 239 -11.70 1.47 -9.83
C GLY A 239 -11.07 1.64 -8.45
N PHE A 240 -9.87 2.22 -8.42
CA PHE A 240 -9.15 2.65 -7.21
C PHE A 240 -8.59 4.07 -7.43
N ASP A 241 -8.12 4.72 -6.37
CA ASP A 241 -7.44 6.02 -6.50
C ASP A 241 -5.93 5.81 -6.65
N TYR A 242 -5.39 4.83 -5.92
CA TYR A 242 -3.99 4.44 -5.95
C TYR A 242 -3.84 2.91 -6.01
N GLY A 243 -3.01 2.40 -6.92
CA GLY A 243 -2.69 0.99 -7.08
C GLY A 243 -1.22 0.73 -6.77
N ARG A 244 -0.93 -0.01 -5.70
CA ARG A 244 0.42 -0.48 -5.36
C ARG A 244 0.75 -1.71 -6.19
N CYS A 245 1.74 -1.60 -7.07
CA CYS A 245 2.01 -2.65 -8.06
C CYS A 245 3.50 -3.00 -8.19
N HIS A 246 3.76 -4.29 -8.43
CA HIS A 246 5.08 -4.78 -8.81
C HIS A 246 5.32 -4.73 -10.32
N ARG A 247 4.26 -4.66 -11.14
CA ARG A 247 4.32 -4.78 -12.61
C ARG A 247 3.35 -3.79 -13.26
N PRO A 248 3.70 -2.48 -13.30
CA PRO A 248 2.79 -1.47 -13.85
C PRO A 248 2.51 -1.73 -15.34
N ASP A 249 3.47 -2.28 -16.09
CA ASP A 249 3.28 -2.76 -17.47
C ASP A 249 2.04 -3.65 -17.62
N ARG A 250 1.88 -4.62 -16.72
CA ARG A 250 0.75 -5.57 -16.73
C ARG A 250 -0.57 -4.91 -16.33
N VAL A 251 -0.53 -4.02 -15.35
CA VAL A 251 -1.71 -3.25 -14.92
C VAL A 251 -2.20 -2.37 -16.07
N LEU A 252 -1.30 -1.66 -16.73
CA LEU A 252 -1.61 -0.79 -17.87
C LEU A 252 -2.14 -1.57 -19.07
N GLU A 253 -1.59 -2.75 -19.36
CA GLU A 253 -2.11 -3.63 -20.41
C GLU A 253 -3.53 -4.13 -20.10
N ALA A 254 -3.78 -4.53 -18.84
CA ALA A 254 -5.12 -4.93 -18.40
C ALA A 254 -6.12 -3.76 -18.48
N MET A 255 -5.72 -2.56 -18.06
CA MET A 255 -6.54 -1.34 -18.20
C MET A 255 -6.87 -1.05 -19.66
N SER A 256 -5.89 -1.14 -20.55
CA SER A 256 -6.06 -0.97 -21.99
C SER A 256 -7.03 -2.01 -22.59
N ARG A 257 -6.86 -3.30 -22.25
CA ARG A 257 -7.77 -4.38 -22.65
C ARG A 257 -9.21 -4.14 -22.19
N LEU A 258 -9.38 -3.57 -21.01
CA LEU A 258 -10.68 -3.25 -20.42
C LEU A 258 -11.28 -1.92 -20.90
N GLY A 259 -10.54 -1.14 -21.70
CA GLY A 259 -10.99 0.17 -22.18
C GLY A 259 -11.02 1.25 -21.09
N VAL A 260 -10.26 1.08 -20.02
CA VAL A 260 -10.15 2.06 -18.93
C VAL A 260 -8.92 2.94 -19.17
N ALA A 261 -9.15 4.23 -19.40
CA ALA A 261 -8.08 5.18 -19.65
C ALA A 261 -7.27 5.43 -18.37
N ASN A 262 -5.94 5.44 -18.51
CA ASN A 262 -5.08 5.96 -17.45
C ASN A 262 -5.16 7.50 -17.45
N ALA A 263 -5.13 8.12 -16.28
CA ALA A 263 -4.98 9.57 -16.23
C ALA A 263 -3.51 9.94 -16.47
N PRO A 264 -3.24 11.01 -17.24
CA PRO A 264 -1.89 11.48 -17.48
C PRO A 264 -1.21 12.04 -16.22
#